data_AF-A0A537PF11-F1
#
_entry.id   AF-A0A537PF11-F1
#
_cell.length_a   1.000
_cell.length_b   1.000
_cell.length_c   1.000
_cell.angle_alpha   90.00
_cell.angle_beta   90.00
_cell.angle_gamma   90.00
#
_symmetry.space_group_name_H-M   'P 1'
#
loop_
_entity.id
_entity.type
_entity.pdbx_description
1 polymer ?
#
loop_
_entity_poly.entity_id
_entity_poly.type
_entity_poly.pdbx_seq_one_letter_code
_entity_poly.pdbx_strand_id
1 'polypeptide(L)'
;MGRPHRPQGQLESGTIEGMIIYTAGETQPAPWITEASLAVDWAALNPSADEVATLKKKGFQLIDVPPSAFRRDVHTPKATLLPFYWGFDVGSDMPADDVYKMLTIIEKHSAELAQLDPSYSQIGSKMWEFQKKALDATWELCPIHPGLAKYLREKGVWDPKWDSKIATM
;
A
#
# COMPACT_ATOMS: atom_id res chain seq x y z
N MET A 1 7.69 -33.60 -14.90
CA MET A 1 7.46 -32.15 -15.01
C MET A 1 6.44 -31.74 -13.96
N GLY A 2 6.90 -31.25 -12.81
CA GLY A 2 6.00 -30.76 -11.76
C GLY A 2 5.34 -29.47 -12.20
N ARG A 3 4.01 -29.41 -12.19
CA ARG A 3 3.31 -28.13 -12.34
C ARG A 3 3.76 -27.23 -11.17
N PRO A 4 4.07 -25.95 -11.39
CA PRO A 4 4.31 -25.04 -10.28
C PRO A 4 3.09 -25.09 -9.36
N HIS A 5 3.29 -25.49 -8.10
CA HIS A 5 2.23 -25.61 -7.12
C HIS A 5 1.72 -24.20 -6.82
N ARG A 6 0.63 -23.80 -7.50
CA ARG A 6 -0.02 -22.51 -7.25
C ARG A 6 -0.73 -22.57 -5.89
N PRO A 7 -0.65 -21.51 -5.06
CA PRO A 7 -1.23 -21.48 -3.71
C PRO A 7 -2.70 -21.91 -3.66
N GLN A 8 -3.48 -21.56 -4.67
CA GLN A 8 -4.89 -21.97 -4.80
C GLN A 8 -5.10 -23.47 -4.76
N GLY A 9 -4.32 -24.24 -5.53
CA GLY A 9 -4.49 -25.70 -5.58
C GLY A 9 -4.11 -26.36 -4.25
N GLN A 10 -3.24 -25.72 -3.47
CA GLN A 10 -2.85 -26.19 -2.13
C GLN A 10 -3.89 -25.83 -1.07
N LEU A 11 -4.57 -24.69 -1.19
CA LEU A 11 -5.74 -24.36 -0.37
C LEU A 11 -6.88 -25.34 -0.64
N GLU A 12 -7.17 -25.59 -1.92
CA GLU A 12 -8.26 -26.49 -2.33
C GLU A 12 -7.99 -27.94 -1.89
N SER A 13 -6.75 -28.41 -1.98
CA SER A 13 -6.36 -29.74 -1.50
C SER A 13 -6.22 -29.83 0.02
N GLY A 14 -6.38 -28.72 0.76
CA GLY A 14 -6.15 -28.67 2.21
C GLY A 14 -4.69 -28.85 2.62
N THR A 15 -3.74 -28.70 1.69
CA THR A 15 -2.30 -28.76 1.98
C THR A 15 -1.81 -27.51 2.71
N ILE A 16 -2.47 -26.37 2.50
CA ILE A 16 -2.32 -25.18 3.33
C ILE A 16 -3.71 -24.75 3.84
N GLU A 17 -3.78 -24.31 5.09
CA GLU A 17 -5.04 -23.93 5.75
C GLU A 17 -5.26 -22.41 5.75
N GLY A 18 -4.26 -21.64 5.32
CA GLY A 18 -4.30 -20.19 5.36
C GLY A 18 -3.39 -19.54 4.32
N MET A 19 -3.72 -18.29 3.99
CA MET A 19 -2.97 -17.44 3.07
C MET A 19 -2.99 -15.99 3.58
N ILE A 20 -1.98 -15.20 3.20
CA ILE A 20 -1.95 -13.77 3.48
C ILE A 20 -2.63 -13.04 2.33
N ILE A 21 -3.68 -12.29 2.60
CA ILE A 21 -4.40 -11.49 1.61
C ILE A 21 -3.92 -10.04 1.61
N TYR A 22 -4.00 -9.38 0.45
CA TYR A 22 -3.72 -7.96 0.31
C TYR A 22 -4.51 -7.38 -0.87
N THR A 23 -4.68 -6.07 -0.85
CA THR A 23 -5.33 -5.30 -1.91
C THR A 23 -4.46 -4.12 -2.32
N ALA A 24 -4.41 -3.80 -3.61
CA ALA A 24 -3.91 -2.53 -4.10
C ALA A 24 -4.95 -1.44 -3.88
N GLY A 25 -4.55 -0.36 -3.20
CA GLY A 25 -5.39 0.82 -2.95
C GLY A 25 -6.75 0.49 -2.36
N GLU A 26 -6.84 -0.52 -1.49
CA GLU A 26 -8.06 -0.94 -0.78
C GLU A 26 -9.22 -1.39 -1.71
N THR A 27 -8.94 -1.59 -3.01
CA THR A 27 -9.99 -1.76 -4.03
C THR A 27 -9.80 -2.99 -4.90
N GLN A 28 -8.56 -3.42 -5.11
CA GLN A 28 -8.26 -4.55 -6.00
C GLN A 28 -7.44 -5.61 -5.28
N PRO A 29 -7.93 -6.86 -5.18
CA PRO A 29 -7.13 -7.95 -4.64
C PRO A 29 -6.08 -8.37 -5.67
N ALA A 30 -5.01 -9.00 -5.21
CA ALA A 30 -4.04 -9.59 -6.12
C ALA A 30 -4.71 -10.62 -7.05
N PRO A 31 -4.23 -10.79 -8.30
CA PRO A 31 -4.81 -11.77 -9.22
C PRO A 31 -4.90 -13.18 -8.63
N TRP A 32 -3.87 -13.62 -7.91
CA TRP A 32 -3.86 -14.95 -7.29
C TRP A 32 -4.89 -15.12 -6.16
N ILE A 33 -5.28 -14.04 -5.45
CA ILE A 33 -6.36 -14.06 -4.45
C ILE A 33 -7.70 -14.16 -5.16
N THR A 34 -7.85 -13.49 -6.30
CA THR A 34 -9.04 -13.62 -7.16
C THR A 34 -9.16 -15.05 -7.68
N GLU A 35 -8.07 -15.62 -8.15
CA GLU A 35 -8.03 -17.03 -8.57
C GLU A 35 -8.39 -17.94 -7.40
N ALA A 36 -7.72 -17.85 -6.24
CA ALA A 36 -8.00 -18.65 -5.04
C ALA A 36 -9.47 -18.57 -4.61
N SER A 37 -10.06 -17.37 -4.71
CA SER A 37 -11.47 -17.11 -4.40
C SER A 37 -12.45 -17.86 -5.29
N LEU A 38 -12.04 -18.31 -6.48
CA LEU A 38 -12.87 -19.11 -7.39
C LEU A 38 -12.82 -20.61 -7.08
N ALA A 39 -11.78 -21.11 -6.42
CA ALA A 39 -11.71 -22.54 -6.04
C ALA A 39 -12.12 -22.82 -4.61
N VAL A 40 -11.90 -21.89 -3.69
CA VAL A 40 -12.04 -22.15 -2.25
C VAL A 40 -12.87 -21.07 -1.59
N ASP A 41 -13.80 -21.49 -0.74
CA ASP A 41 -14.48 -20.60 0.19
C ASP A 41 -13.55 -20.30 1.38
N TRP A 42 -13.21 -19.04 1.58
CA TRP A 42 -12.27 -18.61 2.61
C TRP A 42 -12.82 -17.42 3.40
N ALA A 43 -12.43 -17.33 4.66
CA ALA A 43 -12.79 -16.25 5.57
C ALA A 43 -11.57 -15.38 5.90
N ALA A 44 -11.75 -14.05 5.97
CA ALA A 44 -10.71 -13.17 6.49
C ALA A 44 -10.64 -13.30 8.01
N LEU A 45 -9.48 -13.70 8.53
CA LEU A 45 -9.21 -13.77 9.95
C LEU A 45 -8.61 -12.44 10.42
N ASN A 46 -9.38 -11.67 11.19
CA ASN A 46 -8.90 -10.40 11.75
C ASN A 46 -8.06 -10.64 13.02
N PRO A 47 -7.06 -9.78 13.28
CA PRO A 47 -6.35 -9.78 14.55
C PRO A 47 -7.29 -9.50 15.72
N SER A 48 -7.00 -10.09 16.86
CA SER A 48 -7.64 -9.82 18.14
C SER A 48 -7.38 -8.38 18.62
N ALA A 49 -8.16 -7.92 19.61
CA ALA A 49 -7.98 -6.59 20.20
C ALA A 49 -6.57 -6.39 20.79
N ASP A 50 -6.00 -7.43 21.40
CA ASP A 50 -4.65 -7.39 21.99
C ASP A 50 -3.55 -7.33 20.93
N GLU A 51 -3.72 -8.04 19.81
CA GLU A 51 -2.81 -7.97 18.66
C GLU A 51 -2.87 -6.59 18.00
N VAL A 52 -4.08 -6.04 17.82
CA VAL A 52 -4.28 -4.66 17.33
C VAL A 52 -3.59 -3.64 18.24
N ALA A 53 -3.74 -3.77 19.56
CA ALA A 53 -3.09 -2.90 20.52
C ALA A 53 -1.55 -3.02 20.44
N THR A 54 -1.04 -4.24 20.29
CA THR A 54 0.39 -4.53 20.16
C THR A 54 0.97 -3.90 18.88
N LEU A 55 0.29 -4.04 17.74
CA LEU A 55 0.70 -3.46 16.46
C LEU A 55 0.73 -1.93 16.53
N LYS A 56 -0.33 -1.31 17.04
CA LYS A 56 -0.39 0.16 17.21
C LYS A 56 0.69 0.70 18.13
N LYS A 57 1.00 0.00 19.23
CA LYS A 57 2.09 0.37 20.15
C LYS A 57 3.46 0.34 19.46
N LYS A 58 3.65 -0.52 18.47
CA LYS A 58 4.86 -0.60 17.64
C LYS A 58 4.85 0.38 16.45
N GLY A 59 3.85 1.25 16.34
CA GLY A 59 3.76 2.25 15.28
C GLY A 59 3.15 1.74 13.98
N PHE A 60 2.66 0.49 13.94
CA PHE A 60 1.97 -0.01 12.75
C PHE A 60 0.60 0.66 12.62
N GLN A 61 0.32 1.10 11.40
CA GLN A 61 -1.01 1.52 11.00
C GLN A 61 -1.86 0.30 10.68
N LEU A 62 -3.17 0.43 10.84
CA LEU A 62 -4.15 -0.61 10.49
C LEU A 62 -5.28 0.05 9.72
N ILE A 63 -5.74 -0.62 8.67
CA ILE A 63 -6.82 -0.17 7.82
C ILE A 63 -7.89 -1.25 7.73
N ASP A 64 -9.14 -0.83 7.70
CA ASP A 64 -10.26 -1.74 7.53
C ASP A 64 -10.70 -1.71 6.07
N VAL A 65 -10.51 -2.83 5.38
CA VAL A 65 -10.89 -3.00 3.98
C VAL A 65 -12.25 -3.71 3.90
N PRO A 66 -13.23 -3.15 3.17
CA PRO A 66 -14.55 -3.77 3.06
C PRO A 66 -14.52 -5.04 2.20
N PRO A 67 -15.42 -6.01 2.44
CA PRO A 67 -15.54 -7.24 1.62
C PRO A 67 -15.69 -6.97 0.12
N SER A 68 -16.32 -5.85 -0.26
CA SER A 68 -16.48 -5.44 -1.65
C SER A 68 -15.15 -5.32 -2.41
N ALA A 69 -14.05 -5.00 -1.73
CA ALA A 69 -12.72 -4.96 -2.33
C ALA A 69 -12.28 -6.34 -2.85
N PHE A 70 -12.71 -7.42 -2.21
CA PHE A 70 -12.39 -8.80 -2.61
C PHE A 70 -13.40 -9.38 -3.61
N ARG A 71 -14.49 -8.66 -3.91
CA ARG A 71 -15.59 -9.06 -4.81
C ARG A 71 -16.23 -10.39 -4.43
N ARG A 72 -16.25 -10.70 -3.13
CA ARG A 72 -16.87 -11.89 -2.55
C ARG A 72 -17.23 -11.67 -1.09
N ASP A 73 -18.00 -12.58 -0.53
CA ASP A 73 -18.13 -12.68 0.92
C ASP A 73 -16.83 -13.26 1.52
N VAL A 74 -16.31 -12.58 2.54
CA VAL A 74 -15.11 -12.97 3.28
C VAL A 74 -15.46 -13.34 4.73
N HIS A 75 -16.75 -13.53 5.03
CA HIS A 75 -17.32 -13.98 6.30
C HIS A 75 -17.04 -13.05 7.49
N THR A 76 -16.78 -11.77 7.20
CA THR A 76 -16.58 -10.71 8.20
C THR A 76 -17.00 -9.37 7.59
N PRO A 77 -17.53 -8.41 8.38
CA PRO A 77 -17.90 -7.09 7.87
C PRO A 77 -16.71 -6.28 7.33
N LYS A 78 -15.47 -6.62 7.70
CA LYS A 78 -14.24 -5.95 7.26
C LYS A 78 -13.03 -6.86 7.43
N ALA A 79 -12.04 -6.71 6.56
CA ALA A 79 -10.71 -7.29 6.74
C ALA A 79 -9.76 -6.21 7.26
N THR A 80 -9.21 -6.39 8.47
CA THR A 80 -8.23 -5.47 9.05
C THR A 80 -6.84 -5.81 8.52
N LEU A 81 -6.29 -4.94 7.68
CA LEU A 81 -5.00 -5.11 7.02
C LEU A 81 -3.97 -4.10 7.52
N LEU A 82 -2.70 -4.39 7.28
CA LEU A 82 -1.58 -3.48 7.48
C LEU A 82 -1.30 -2.75 6.17
N PRO A 83 -1.39 -1.41 6.10
CA PRO A 83 -1.03 -0.68 4.90
C PRO A 83 0.47 -0.81 4.66
N PHE A 84 0.82 -1.25 3.46
CA PHE A 84 2.19 -1.33 2.98
C PHE A 84 2.34 -0.36 1.81
N TYR A 85 3.08 0.71 2.03
CA TYR A 85 3.25 1.78 1.05
C TYR A 85 4.27 1.37 0.00
N TRP A 86 3.79 0.86 -1.13
CA TRP A 86 4.61 0.58 -2.30
C TRP A 86 4.71 1.83 -3.19
N GLY A 87 5.92 2.13 -3.67
CA GLY A 87 6.20 3.32 -4.45
C GLY A 87 7.08 3.04 -5.66
N PHE A 88 7.29 4.08 -6.45
CA PHE A 88 8.34 4.12 -7.46
C PHE A 88 9.57 4.81 -6.86
N ASP A 89 10.58 4.01 -6.54
CA ASP A 89 11.82 4.51 -5.97
C ASP A 89 12.79 4.95 -7.07
N VAL A 90 13.45 6.08 -6.85
CA VAL A 90 14.44 6.65 -7.77
C VAL A 90 15.83 6.61 -7.13
N GLY A 91 16.85 6.53 -7.98
CA GLY A 91 18.25 6.67 -7.54
C GLY A 91 18.54 8.07 -7.01
N SER A 92 19.53 8.19 -6.12
CA SER A 92 19.98 9.47 -5.58
C SER A 92 20.65 10.38 -6.61
N ASP A 93 20.99 9.84 -7.78
CA ASP A 93 21.55 10.53 -8.93
C ASP A 93 20.50 11.28 -9.76
N MET A 94 19.21 11.01 -9.54
CA MET A 94 18.15 11.74 -10.23
C MET A 94 18.06 13.19 -9.73
N PRO A 95 18.06 14.22 -10.59
CA PRO A 95 18.00 15.61 -10.15
C PRO A 95 16.75 15.91 -9.30
N ALA A 96 16.92 16.72 -8.25
CA ALA A 96 15.82 17.13 -7.36
C ALA A 96 14.65 17.73 -8.13
N ASP A 97 14.95 18.57 -9.12
CA ASP A 97 13.96 19.25 -9.94
C ASP A 97 13.18 18.29 -10.86
N ASP A 98 13.81 17.21 -11.34
CA ASP A 98 13.13 16.21 -12.16
C ASP A 98 12.16 15.37 -11.34
N VAL A 99 12.56 14.95 -10.13
CA VAL A 99 11.66 14.24 -9.20
C VAL A 99 10.51 15.14 -8.73
N TYR A 100 10.80 16.41 -8.42
CA TYR A 100 9.75 17.37 -8.11
C TYR A 100 8.77 17.53 -9.28
N LYS A 101 9.28 17.69 -10.50
CA LYS A 101 8.45 17.80 -11.72
C LYS A 101 7.62 16.55 -11.95
N MET A 102 8.19 15.36 -11.77
CA MET A 102 7.48 14.08 -11.87
C MET A 102 6.30 14.02 -10.89
N LEU A 103 6.54 14.31 -9.61
CA LEU A 103 5.49 14.32 -8.58
C LEU A 103 4.36 15.31 -8.92
N THR A 104 4.71 16.52 -9.36
CA THR A 104 3.72 17.52 -9.76
C THR A 104 2.89 17.09 -10.97
N ILE A 105 3.50 16.41 -11.94
CA ILE A 105 2.78 15.84 -13.10
C ILE A 105 1.83 14.73 -12.64
N ILE A 106 2.31 13.80 -11.80
CA ILE A 106 1.47 12.69 -11.29
C ILE A 106 0.28 13.24 -10.52
N GLU A 107 0.48 14.23 -9.64
CA GLU A 107 -0.62 14.85 -8.89
C GLU A 107 -1.66 15.47 -9.82
N LYS A 108 -1.20 16.23 -10.82
CA LYS A 108 -2.07 16.89 -11.81
C LYS A 108 -2.96 15.89 -12.56
N HIS A 109 -2.43 14.71 -12.86
CA HIS A 109 -3.14 13.66 -13.61
C HIS A 109 -3.67 12.53 -12.73
N SER A 110 -3.68 12.69 -11.40
CA SER A 110 -4.06 11.63 -10.46
C SER A 110 -5.50 11.15 -10.61
N ALA A 111 -6.42 12.03 -11.02
CA ALA A 111 -7.80 11.66 -11.35
C ALA A 111 -7.89 10.79 -12.62
N GLU A 112 -7.07 11.08 -13.64
CA GLU A 112 -7.00 10.25 -14.87
C GLU A 112 -6.42 8.86 -14.54
N LEU A 113 -5.40 8.79 -13.67
CA LEU A 113 -4.85 7.53 -13.19
C LEU A 113 -5.92 6.68 -12.47
N ALA A 114 -6.72 7.28 -11.59
CA ALA A 114 -7.79 6.58 -10.88
C ALA A 114 -8.92 6.07 -11.79
N GLN A 115 -9.14 6.71 -12.94
CA GLN A 115 -10.07 6.23 -13.96
C GLN A 115 -9.53 5.00 -14.71
N LEU A 116 -8.21 4.97 -14.98
CA LEU A 116 -7.55 3.86 -15.65
C LEU A 116 -7.39 2.65 -14.73
N ASP A 117 -7.02 2.88 -13.47
CA ASP A 117 -6.93 1.86 -12.44
C ASP A 117 -7.43 2.40 -11.09
N PRO A 118 -8.54 1.87 -10.55
CA PRO A 118 -9.07 2.21 -9.23
C PRO A 118 -8.07 2.16 -8.07
N SER A 119 -6.97 1.42 -8.19
CA SER A 119 -5.92 1.37 -7.16
C SER A 119 -5.25 2.74 -6.93
N TYR A 120 -5.32 3.66 -7.90
CA TYR A 120 -4.84 5.04 -7.76
C TYR A 120 -5.85 5.99 -7.11
N SER A 121 -7.05 5.54 -6.76
CA SER A 121 -8.06 6.38 -6.07
C SER A 121 -7.51 7.01 -4.77
N GLN A 122 -6.60 6.32 -4.08
CA GLN A 122 -5.93 6.79 -2.87
C GLN A 122 -5.07 8.06 -3.04
N ILE A 123 -4.64 8.39 -4.27
CA ILE A 123 -3.88 9.62 -4.56
C ILE A 123 -4.69 10.70 -5.29
N GLY A 124 -5.92 10.39 -5.73
CA GLY A 124 -6.68 11.14 -6.76
C GLY A 124 -7.11 12.57 -6.43
N SER A 125 -7.06 13.00 -5.17
CA SER A 125 -7.36 14.40 -4.80
C SER A 125 -6.32 15.04 -3.88
N LYS A 126 -5.51 14.22 -3.21
CA LYS A 126 -4.57 14.66 -2.17
C LYS A 126 -3.33 13.78 -2.12
N MET A 127 -2.62 13.68 -3.24
CA MET A 127 -1.41 12.86 -3.35
C MET A 127 -0.38 13.19 -2.25
N TRP A 128 -0.25 14.46 -1.87
CA TRP A 128 0.67 14.87 -0.79
C TRP A 128 0.30 14.31 0.58
N GLU A 129 -0.99 14.13 0.90
CA GLU A 129 -1.41 13.49 2.15
C GLU A 129 -1.05 12.00 2.15
N PHE A 130 -1.19 11.33 0.99
CA PHE A 130 -0.74 9.95 0.83
C PHE A 130 0.78 9.82 0.98
N GLN A 131 1.55 10.67 0.30
CA GLN A 131 3.01 10.71 0.41
C GLN A 131 3.47 11.00 1.84
N LYS A 132 2.79 11.89 2.56
CA LYS A 132 3.04 12.16 3.98
C LYS A 132 2.87 10.90 4.83
N LYS A 133 1.76 10.17 4.65
CA LYS A 133 1.50 8.91 5.38
C LYS A 133 2.55 7.85 5.08
N ALA A 134 2.94 7.72 3.81
CA ALA A 134 3.99 6.81 3.39
C ALA A 134 5.32 7.15 4.09
N LEU A 135 5.75 8.42 4.06
CA LEU A 135 6.96 8.85 4.77
C LEU A 135 6.86 8.67 6.28
N ASP A 136 5.73 8.96 6.92
CA ASP A 136 5.56 8.71 8.35
C ASP A 136 5.83 7.24 8.71
N ALA A 137 5.53 6.30 7.79
CA ALA A 137 5.79 4.88 7.97
C ALA A 137 7.21 4.44 7.59
N THR A 138 7.91 5.15 6.70
CA THR A 138 9.15 4.66 6.07
C THR A 138 10.38 5.56 6.24
N TRP A 139 10.25 6.76 6.80
CA TRP A 139 11.32 7.77 6.80
C TRP A 139 12.64 7.32 7.49
N GLU A 140 12.59 6.31 8.36
CA GLU A 140 13.79 5.76 9.00
C GLU A 140 14.50 4.69 8.17
N LEU A 141 13.84 4.15 7.13
CA LEU A 141 14.29 2.98 6.37
C LEU A 141 15.18 3.33 5.19
N CYS A 142 14.96 4.49 4.55
CA CYS A 142 15.74 4.92 3.39
C CYS A 142 15.93 6.45 3.37
N PRO A 143 16.97 6.97 2.72
CA PRO A 143 17.12 8.40 2.47
C PRO A 143 15.95 8.97 1.68
N ILE A 144 15.53 10.19 2.03
CA ILE A 144 14.44 10.90 1.37
C ILE A 144 14.99 11.71 0.20
N HIS A 145 14.43 11.51 -0.98
CA HIS A 145 14.86 12.26 -2.16
C HIS A 145 14.59 13.78 -1.98
N PRO A 146 15.55 14.68 -2.26
CA PRO A 146 15.37 16.12 -2.09
C PRO A 146 14.22 16.69 -2.94
N GLY A 147 13.91 16.09 -4.09
CA GLY A 147 12.74 16.44 -4.90
C GLY A 147 11.40 16.16 -4.21
N LEU A 148 11.30 15.04 -3.46
CA LEU A 148 10.12 14.74 -2.64
C LEU A 148 10.02 15.71 -1.45
N ALA A 149 11.15 16.02 -0.82
CA ALA A 149 11.19 17.01 0.27
C ALA A 149 10.72 18.39 -0.22
N LYS A 150 11.20 18.84 -1.38
CA LYS A 150 10.74 20.10 -2.02
C LYS A 150 9.23 20.08 -2.27
N TYR A 151 8.71 18.99 -2.85
CA TYR A 151 7.28 18.82 -3.12
C TYR A 151 6.43 18.92 -1.85
N LEU A 152 6.78 18.20 -0.78
CA LEU A 152 6.00 18.21 0.46
C LEU A 152 6.10 19.51 1.26
N ARG A 153 7.24 20.21 1.18
CA ARG A 153 7.40 21.55 1.76
C ARG A 153 6.48 22.56 1.07
N GLU A 154 6.41 22.53 -0.25
CA GLU A 154 5.49 23.39 -1.02
C GLU A 154 4.03 23.13 -0.65
N LYS A 155 3.67 21.86 -0.41
CA LYS A 155 2.33 21.47 0.03
C LYS A 155 2.05 21.72 1.52
N GLY A 156 3.03 22.23 2.27
CA GLY A 156 2.89 22.57 3.69
C GLY A 156 2.75 21.36 4.63
N VAL A 157 3.14 20.16 4.19
CA VAL A 157 2.99 18.92 4.98
C VAL A 157 4.33 18.26 5.35
N TRP A 158 5.44 18.94 5.07
CA TRP A 158 6.77 18.50 5.50
C TRP A 158 6.89 18.52 7.03
N ASP A 159 7.38 17.42 7.60
CA ASP A 159 7.70 17.32 9.02
C ASP A 159 9.21 17.56 9.23
N PRO A 160 9.62 18.54 10.05
CA PRO A 160 11.04 18.82 10.32
C PRO A 160 11.83 17.61 10.84
N LYS A 161 11.19 16.60 11.44
CA LYS A 161 11.88 15.37 11.86
C LYS A 161 12.59 14.65 10.70
N TRP A 162 12.15 14.89 9.46
CA TRP A 162 12.67 14.30 8.25
C TRP A 162 13.92 15.01 7.68
N ASP A 163 14.27 16.20 8.17
CA ASP A 163 15.37 16.99 7.60
C ASP A 163 16.71 16.23 7.60
N SER A 164 16.97 15.46 8.66
CA SER A 164 18.18 14.64 8.80
C SER A 164 18.28 13.45 7.85
N LYS A 165 17.18 13.11 7.14
CA LYS A 165 17.10 11.96 6.24
C LYS A 165 17.14 12.34 4.77
N ILE A 166 17.20 13.63 4.43
CA ILE A 166 17.31 14.05 3.05
C ILE A 166 18.62 13.54 2.47
N ALA A 167 18.54 12.83 1.34
CA ALA A 167 19.70 12.29 0.66
C ALA A 167 20.67 13.42 0.25
N THR A 168 21.96 13.23 0.51
CA THR A 168 23.02 14.08 -0.03
C THR A 168 23.30 13.65 -1.47
N MET A 169 23.20 14.60 -2.40
CA MET A 169 23.61 14.42 -3.80
C MET A 169 25.13 14.48 -3.95
#